data_AF-A0A4Q3T4C9-F1
#
_entry.id   AF-A0A4Q3T4C9-F1
#
_cell.length_a   1.000
_cell.length_b   1.000
_cell.length_c   1.000
_cell.angle_alpha   90.00
_cell.angle_beta   90.00
_cell.angle_gamma   90.00
#
_symmetry.space_group_name_H-M   'P 1'
#
loop_
_entity.id
_entity.type
_entity.pdbx_description
1 polymer ?
#
loop_
_entity_poly.entity_id
_entity_poly.type
_entity_poly.pdbx_seq_one_letter_code
_entity_poly.pdbx_strand_id
1 'polypeptide(L)' 'MDINSTPYWDSRFATDWEERNGPAQTAFFAFVAASMLPEWLKADINARALSVNDLGCAEGSALPYLARIFD' A
#
# COMPACT_ATOMS: atom_id res chain seq x y z
N MET A 1 15.75 -12.34 -15.04
CA MET A 1 14.74 -11.28 -15.01
C MET A 1 15.01 -10.46 -13.76
N ASP A 2 15.08 -9.13 -13.86
CA ASP A 2 15.32 -8.26 -12.70
C ASP A 2 13.97 -7.98 -12.02
N ILE A 3 13.82 -8.43 -10.77
CA ILE A 3 12.56 -8.38 -10.01
C ILE A 3 12.09 -6.95 -9.72
N ASN A 4 13.00 -5.97 -9.71
CA ASN A 4 12.67 -4.57 -9.44
C ASN A 4 12.58 -3.72 -10.72
N SER A 5 12.57 -4.36 -11.88
CA SER A 5 12.46 -3.67 -13.16
C SER A 5 10.99 -3.41 -13.55
N THR A 6 10.75 -2.32 -14.27
CA THR A 6 9.42 -2.02 -14.84
C THR A 6 8.86 -3.19 -15.66
N PRO A 7 9.62 -3.84 -16.58
CA PRO A 7 9.08 -4.96 -17.36
C PRO A 7 8.61 -6.15 -16.53
N TYR A 8 9.25 -6.42 -15.39
CA TYR A 8 8.81 -7.50 -14.50
C TYR A 8 7.46 -7.15 -13.86
N TRP A 9 7.33 -5.95 -13.31
CA TRP A 9 6.10 -5.52 -12.64
C TRP A 9 4.95 -5.35 -13.62
N ASP A 10 5.20 -4.81 -14.83
CA ASP A 10 4.21 -4.75 -15.91
C ASP A 10 3.69 -6.14 -16.25
N SER A 11 4.60 -7.13 -16.40
CA SER A 11 4.21 -8.51 -16.66
C SER A 11 3.43 -9.12 -15.48
N ARG A 12 3.86 -8.87 -14.23
CA ARG A 12 3.19 -9.38 -13.03
C ARG A 12 1.76 -8.87 -12.94
N PHE A 13 1.54 -7.56 -13.08
CA PHE A 13 0.22 -6.94 -13.05
C PHE A 13 -0.67 -7.43 -14.19
N ALA A 14 -0.11 -7.60 -15.40
CA ALA A 14 -0.87 -8.04 -16.56
C ALA A 14 -1.22 -9.54 -16.60
N THR A 15 -0.58 -10.40 -15.79
CA THR A 15 -0.72 -11.86 -15.95
C THR A 15 -1.20 -12.57 -14.69
N ASP A 16 -0.39 -12.63 -13.64
CA ASP A 16 -0.65 -13.50 -12.49
C ASP A 16 -0.86 -12.73 -11.18
N TRP A 17 -0.97 -11.40 -11.20
CA TRP A 17 -1.17 -10.59 -9.99
C TRP A 17 -2.35 -11.05 -9.13
N GLU A 18 -3.53 -11.17 -9.72
CA GLU A 18 -4.74 -11.62 -9.03
C GLU A 18 -4.64 -13.08 -8.56
N GLU A 19 -4.19 -13.98 -9.44
CA GLU A 19 -4.01 -15.41 -9.13
C GLU A 19 -3.00 -15.65 -8.01
N ARG A 20 -2.03 -14.75 -7.86
CA ARG A 20 -1.02 -14.76 -6.79
C ARG A 20 -1.48 -14.01 -5.54
N ASN A 21 -2.75 -13.62 -5.43
CA ASN A 21 -3.30 -12.86 -4.30
C ASN A 21 -2.62 -11.49 -4.09
N GLY A 22 -2.17 -10.84 -5.16
CA GLY A 22 -1.54 -9.52 -5.10
C GLY A 22 -2.36 -8.49 -4.30
N PRO A 23 -3.66 -8.29 -4.59
CA PRO A 23 -4.48 -7.32 -3.84
C PRO A 23 -4.56 -7.61 -2.35
N ALA A 24 -4.73 -8.88 -1.96
CA ALA A 24 -4.80 -9.29 -0.57
C ALA A 24 -3.46 -9.11 0.16
N GLN A 25 -2.34 -9.38 -0.53
CA GLN A 25 -1.00 -9.12 0.01
C GLN A 25 -0.78 -7.62 0.22
N THR A 26 -1.10 -6.78 -0.77
CA THR A 26 -0.98 -5.32 -0.66
C THR A 26 -1.80 -4.78 0.51
N ALA A 27 -3.06 -5.19 0.63
CA ALA A 27 -3.92 -4.82 1.74
C ALA A 27 -3.37 -5.26 3.11
N PHE A 28 -2.89 -6.51 3.20
CA PHE A 28 -2.34 -7.07 4.43
C PHE A 28 -1.08 -6.32 4.89
N PHE A 29 -0.13 -6.05 3.98
CA PHE A 29 1.09 -5.33 4.34
C PHE A 29 0.83 -3.85 4.65
N ALA A 30 -0.15 -3.22 4.00
CA ALA A 30 -0.58 -1.88 4.38
C ALA A 30 -1.15 -1.85 5.80
N PHE A 31 -1.99 -2.83 6.16
CA PHE A 31 -2.49 -2.98 7.54
C PHE A 31 -1.35 -3.19 8.54
N VAL A 32 -0.39 -4.06 8.24
CA VAL A 32 0.78 -4.29 9.12
C VAL A 32 1.59 -3.01 9.28
N ALA A 33 1.93 -2.33 8.20
CA ALA A 33 2.68 -1.07 8.22
C ALA A 33 1.97 -0.02 9.08
N ALA A 34 0.68 0.22 8.83
CA ALA A 34 -0.08 1.20 9.57
C ALA A 34 -0.26 0.85 11.06
N SER A 35 -0.35 -0.45 11.39
CA SER A 35 -0.40 -0.94 12.77
C SER A 35 0.93 -0.77 13.51
N MET A 36 2.04 -0.74 12.78
CA MET A 36 3.39 -0.56 13.33
C MET A 36 3.81 0.92 13.42
N LEU A 37 3.08 1.84 12.76
CA LEU A 37 3.38 3.25 12.86
C LEU A 37 3.22 3.74 14.31
N PRO A 38 4.15 4.58 14.80
CA PRO A 38 4.03 5.16 16.13
C PRO A 38 2.71 5.93 16.29
N GLU A 39 2.06 5.77 17.44
CA GLU A 39 0.77 6.41 17.71
C GLU A 39 0.86 7.94 17.58
N TRP A 40 1.96 8.54 18.03
CA TRP A 40 2.19 9.97 17.93
C TRP A 40 2.19 10.47 16.48
N LEU A 41 2.65 9.65 15.53
CA LEU A 41 2.73 10.03 14.12
C LEU A 41 1.34 9.97 13.47
N LYS A 42 0.56 8.93 13.76
CA LYS A 42 -0.84 8.84 13.31
C LYS A 42 -1.66 10.01 13.85
N ALA A 43 -1.44 10.38 15.11
CA ALA A 43 -2.06 11.55 15.72
C ALA A 43 -1.65 12.87 15.05
N ASP A 44 -0.36 13.07 14.74
CA ASP A 44 0.12 14.29 14.07
C ASP A 44 -0.44 14.43 12.65
N ILE A 45 -0.47 13.34 11.88
CA ILE A 45 -1.02 13.30 10.52
C ILE A 45 -2.48 13.74 10.53
N ASN A 46 -3.31 13.14 11.39
CA ASN A 46 -4.74 13.44 11.49
C ASN A 46 -4.99 14.85 12.05
N ALA A 47 -4.30 15.24 13.12
CA ALA A 47 -4.51 16.54 13.76
C ALA A 47 -4.16 17.73 12.85
N ARG A 48 -3.22 17.54 11.93
CA ARG A 48 -2.74 18.59 11.02
C ARG A 48 -3.24 18.41 9.58
N ALA A 49 -4.11 17.43 9.33
CA ALA A 49 -4.60 17.08 8.00
C ALA A 49 -3.46 16.95 6.97
N LEU A 50 -2.41 16.21 7.34
CA LEU A 50 -1.28 15.99 6.44
C LEU A 50 -1.68 15.05 5.31
N SER A 51 -1.17 15.31 4.10
CA SER A 51 -1.35 14.39 2.98
C SER A 51 -0.51 13.14 3.14
N VAL A 52 -1.14 11.97 2.97
CA VAL A 52 -0.49 10.66 2.92
C VAL A 52 -0.43 10.19 1.47
N ASN A 53 0.75 9.73 1.03
CA ASN A 53 0.97 9.25 -0.33
C ASN A 53 1.46 7.79 -0.29
N ASP A 54 0.73 6.90 -0.97
CA ASP A 54 1.09 5.49 -1.13
C ASP A 54 1.93 5.32 -2.40
N LEU A 55 3.25 5.37 -2.25
CA LEU A 55 4.20 5.29 -3.37
C LEU A 55 4.47 3.83 -3.73
N GLY A 56 4.28 3.49 -5.01
CA GLY A 56 4.39 2.10 -5.47
C GLY A 56 3.22 1.23 -5.01
N CYS A 57 2.01 1.80 -5.02
CA CYS A 57 0.77 1.20 -4.50
C CYS A 57 0.26 -0.04 -5.27
N ALA A 58 1.03 -0.57 -6.23
CA ALA A 58 0.60 -1.57 -7.19
C ALA A 58 -0.72 -1.12 -7.88
N GLU A 59 -1.78 -1.92 -7.75
CA GLU A 59 -3.12 -1.59 -8.27
C GLU A 59 -4.01 -0.85 -7.26
N GLY A 60 -3.43 -0.37 -6.14
CA GLY A 60 -4.11 0.52 -5.19
C GLY A 60 -4.93 -0.17 -4.11
N SER A 61 -4.77 -1.48 -3.90
CA SER A 61 -5.58 -2.25 -2.93
C SER A 61 -5.38 -1.83 -1.46
N ALA A 62 -4.35 -1.03 -1.16
CA ALA A 62 -4.10 -0.45 0.15
C ALA A 62 -4.96 0.79 0.45
N LEU A 63 -5.41 1.53 -0.57
CA LEU A 63 -6.08 2.83 -0.40
C LEU A 63 -7.29 2.77 0.56
N PRO A 64 -8.23 1.80 0.43
CA PRO A 64 -9.38 1.73 1.33
C PRO A 64 -9.00 1.50 2.80
N TYR A 65 -7.82 0.93 3.07
CA TYR A 65 -7.32 0.72 4.43
C TYR A 65 -6.63 1.97 4.97
N LEU A 66 -5.77 2.59 4.16
CA LEU A 66 -5.08 3.82 4.56
C LEU A 66 -6.06 4.96 4.83
N ALA A 67 -7.11 5.11 4.00
CA ALA A 67 -8.15 6.11 4.18
C ALA A 67 -9.03 5.92 5.42
N ARG A 68 -8.98 4.76 6.08
CA ARG A 68 -9.65 4.54 7.38
C ARG A 68 -8.79 4.96 8.56
N ILE A 69 -7.49 5.10 8.35
CA ILE A 69 -6.48 5.36 9.39
C ILE A 69 -6.07 6.83 9.39
N PHE A 70 -6.04 7.43 8.19
CA PHE A 70 -5.68 8.82 7.95
C PHE A 70 -6.87 9.52 7.30
N ASP A 71 -7.48 10.45 8.04
CA ASP A 71 -8.69 11.22 7.69
C ASP A 71 -8.33 12.64 7.23
#